data_AF-A0A6N7FQI3-F1
#
_entry.id   AF-A0A6N7FQI3-F1
#
_cell.length_a   1.000
_cell.length_b   1.000
_cell.length_c   1.000
_cell.angle_alpha   90.00
_cell.angle_beta   90.00
_cell.angle_gamma   90.00
#
_symmetry.space_group_name_H-M   'P 1'
#
loop_
_entity.id
_entity.type
_entity.pdbx_description
1 polymer ?
#
loop_
_entity_poly.entity_id
_entity_poly.type
_entity_poly.pdbx_seq_one_letter_code
_entity_poly.pdbx_strand_id
1 'polypeptide(L)' 'MTGALLAHQGGWDELLLVAAPVVVIAVLLVIADRRAKRALDRGRGEPSVPGSAGDLGEPDDTPGPGPAG' A
#
# COMPACT_ATOMS: atom_id res chain seq x y z
N MET A 1 29.57 28.95 34.81
CA MET A 1 29.39 27.49 34.94
C MET A 1 27.90 27.18 34.81
N THR A 2 27.40 26.93 33.59
CA THR A 2 25.96 26.78 33.29
C THR A 2 25.75 25.49 32.49
N GLY A 3 26.02 24.34 33.11
CA GLY A 3 25.86 23.03 32.45
C GLY A 3 25.23 21.94 33.32
N ALA A 4 25.29 22.07 34.65
CA ALA A 4 24.83 21.02 35.57
C ALA A 4 23.32 21.01 35.82
N LEU A 5 22.59 22.11 35.55
CA LEU A 5 21.16 22.23 35.86
C LEU A 5 20.24 21.53 34.84
N LEU A 6 20.73 21.21 33.63
CA LEU A 6 19.95 20.50 32.59
C LEU A 6 19.66 19.04 32.95
N ALA A 7 20.49 18.44 33.82
CA ALA A 7 20.36 17.04 34.18
C ALA A 7 19.47 16.80 35.41
N HIS A 8 19.05 17.86 36.11
CA HIS A 8 18.37 17.74 37.42
C HIS A 8 17.00 18.43 37.52
N GLN A 9 16.48 19.09 36.48
CA GLN A 9 15.20 19.81 36.52
C GLN A 9 14.23 19.37 35.40
N GLY A 10 13.81 18.11 35.46
CA GLY A 10 13.11 17.45 34.34
C GLY A 10 14.11 16.65 33.53
N GLY A 11 14.68 15.64 34.20
CA GLY A 11 15.85 14.92 33.73
C GLY A 11 15.60 14.18 32.42
N TRP A 12 16.68 13.90 31.71
CA TRP A 12 16.66 13.05 30.52
C TRP A 12 16.07 11.66 30.80
N ASP A 13 16.06 11.20 32.06
CA ASP A 13 15.42 9.95 32.48
C ASP A 13 13.90 9.97 32.28
N GLU A 14 13.22 11.08 32.55
CA GLU A 14 11.77 11.20 32.33
C GLU A 14 11.44 11.08 30.83
N LEU A 15 12.27 11.70 29.97
CA LEU A 15 12.13 11.56 28.52
C LEU A 15 12.43 10.13 28.09
N LEU A 16 13.42 9.45 28.67
CA LEU A 16 13.74 8.05 28.34
C LEU A 16 12.59 7.11 28.71
N LEU A 17 11.93 7.35 29.85
CA LEU A 17 10.77 6.58 30.29
C LEU A 17 9.56 6.73 29.35
N VAL A 18 9.39 7.88 28.71
CA VAL A 18 8.34 8.12 27.69
C VAL A 18 8.80 7.68 26.30
N ALA A 19 10.05 7.93 25.94
CA ALA A 19 10.62 7.60 24.64
C ALA A 19 10.72 6.09 24.45
N ALA A 20 10.98 5.31 25.50
CA ALA A 20 11.05 3.86 25.42
C ALA A 20 9.76 3.22 24.84
N PRO A 21 8.56 3.43 25.41
CA PRO A 21 7.33 2.86 24.84
C PRO A 21 7.00 3.45 23.46
N VAL A 22 7.29 4.74 23.21
CA VAL A 22 7.08 5.36 21.89
C VAL A 22 7.96 4.69 20.82
N VAL A 23 9.23 4.45 21.13
CA VAL A 23 10.17 3.76 20.24
C VAL A 23 9.70 2.33 19.98
N VAL A 24 9.23 1.61 21.01
CA VAL A 24 8.68 0.26 20.82
C VAL A 24 7.53 0.26 19.82
N ILE A 25 6.54 1.16 19.98
CA ILE A 25 5.40 1.25 19.06
C ILE A 25 5.87 1.66 17.65
N ALA A 26 6.77 2.64 17.54
CA ALA A 26 7.31 3.09 16.26
C ALA A 26 8.04 1.95 15.52
N VAL A 27 8.84 1.16 16.23
CA VAL A 27 9.54 0.00 15.66
C VAL A 27 8.53 -1.05 15.18
N LEU A 28 7.49 -1.35 15.95
CA LEU A 28 6.44 -2.28 15.56
C LEU A 28 5.70 -1.80 14.29
N LEU A 29 5.38 -0.51 14.22
CA LEU A 29 4.74 0.09 13.04
C LEU A 29 5.64 0.01 11.80
N VAL A 30 6.95 0.26 11.94
CA VAL A 30 7.91 0.13 10.85
C VAL A 30 8.03 -1.31 10.37
N ILE A 31 8.04 -2.29 11.29
CA ILE A 31 8.07 -3.71 10.93
C ILE A 31 6.78 -4.11 10.19
N ALA A 32 5.62 -3.64 10.67
CA ALA A 32 4.33 -3.90 10.05
C ALA A 32 4.23 -3.29 8.64
N ASP A 33 4.64 -2.04 8.45
CA ASP A 33 4.66 -1.36 7.15
C ASP A 33 5.55 -2.10 6.14
N ARG A 34 6.76 -2.49 6.57
CA ARG A 34 7.67 -3.27 5.71
C ARG A 34 7.07 -4.62 5.32
N ARG A 35 6.35 -5.28 6.23
CA ARG A 35 5.66 -6.54 5.94
C ARG A 35 4.49 -6.32 4.96
N ALA A 36 3.70 -5.27 5.15
CA ALA A 36 2.58 -4.93 4.27
C ALA A 36 3.06 -4.63 2.84
N LYS A 37 4.12 -3.83 2.69
CA LYS A 37 4.73 -3.52 1.39
C LYS A 37 5.20 -4.77 0.64
N ARG A 38 5.86 -5.70 1.34
CA ARG A 38 6.25 -7.00 0.75
C ARG A 38 5.07 -7.84 0.27
N ALA A 39 3.91 -7.72 0.91
CA ALA A 39 2.70 -8.42 0.48
C ALA A 39 2.10 -7.76 -0.78
N LEU A 40 2.13 -6.43 -0.87
CA LEU A 40 1.71 -5.69 -2.06
C LEU A 40 2.62 -5.96 -3.27
N ASP A 41 3.93 -6.06 -3.05
CA ASP A 41 4.89 -6.40 -4.12
C ASP A 41 4.65 -7.81 -4.68
N ARG A 42 4.13 -8.74 -3.86
CA ARG A 42 3.72 -10.07 -4.33
C ARG A 42 2.35 -10.08 -5.02
N GLY A 43 1.44 -9.19 -4.62
CA GLY A 43 0.09 -9.09 -5.20
C GLY A 43 0.05 -8.35 -6.55
N ARG A 44 1.00 -7.46 -6.85
CA ARG A 44 1.10 -6.77 -8.15
C ARG A 44 1.66 -7.66 -9.28
N GLY A 45 2.01 -8.91 -8.97
CA GLY A 45 2.42 -9.92 -9.93
C GLY A 45 1.26 -10.70 -10.55
N GLU A 46 0.00 -10.41 -10.24
CA GLU A 46 -1.10 -10.98 -11.01
C GLU A 46 -1.16 -10.30 -12.38
N PRO A 47 -0.98 -11.06 -13.47
CA PRO A 47 -1.05 -10.53 -14.81
C PRO A 47 -2.43 -9.90 -15.02
N SER A 48 -2.41 -8.66 -15.50
CA SER A 48 -3.54 -8.05 -16.19
C SER A 48 -4.15 -9.10 -17.12
N VAL A 49 -5.39 -9.52 -16.86
CA VAL A 49 -6.14 -10.35 -17.82
C VAL A 49 -6.39 -9.47 -19.04
N PRO A 50 -5.71 -9.67 -20.19
CA PRO A 50 -6.05 -8.98 -21.42
C PRO A 50 -7.17 -9.81 -22.06
N GLY A 51 -8.42 -9.50 -21.71
CA GLY A 51 -9.55 -10.23 -22.30
C GLY A 51 -10.75 -10.33 -21.38
N SER A 52 -11.40 -9.20 -21.09
CA SER A 52 -12.81 -9.20 -20.69
C SER A 52 -13.48 -7.89 -21.10
N ALA A 53 -13.40 -7.59 -22.38
CA ALA A 53 -14.49 -6.94 -23.07
C ALA A 53 -14.47 -7.55 -24.46
N GLY A 54 -15.07 -8.73 -24.58
CA GLY A 54 -15.37 -9.32 -25.87
C GLY A 54 -16.08 -8.24 -26.67
N ASP A 55 -15.39 -7.74 -27.68
CA ASP A 55 -15.71 -8.06 -29.07
C ASP A 55 -16.86 -9.09 -29.16
N LEU A 56 -18.06 -8.62 -28.84
CA LEU A 56 -19.24 -9.15 -29.48
C LEU A 56 -19.12 -8.60 -30.89
N GLY A 57 -18.39 -9.34 -31.73
CA GLY A 57 -18.50 -9.20 -33.16
C GLY A 57 -19.98 -9.29 -33.45
N GLU A 58 -20.57 -8.15 -33.78
CA GLU A 58 -21.92 -8.07 -34.30
C GLU A 58 -21.95 -9.03 -35.48
N PRO A 59 -22.76 -10.12 -35.46
CA PRO A 59 -22.95 -10.88 -36.66
C PRO A 59 -23.58 -9.90 -37.65
N ASP A 60 -22.82 -9.56 -38.69
CA ASP A 60 -23.29 -8.85 -39.87
C ASP A 60 -24.34 -9.73 -40.56
N ASP A 61 -25.54 -9.76 -39.99
CA ASP A 61 -26.74 -10.28 -40.61
C ASP A 61 -27.27 -9.19 -41.56
N THR A 62 -26.45 -8.82 -42.54
CA THR A 62 -26.94 -8.20 -43.77
C THR A 62 -27.18 -9.31 -44.78
N PRO A 63 -28.42 -9.85 -44.92
CA PRO A 63 -28.79 -10.52 -46.15
C PRO A 63 -28.63 -9.54 -47.32
N GLY A 64 -27.62 -9.78 -48.16
CA GLY A 64 -27.49 -9.13 -49.45
C GLY A 64 -28.76 -9.31 -50.31
N PRO A 65 -28.97 -8.50 -51.35
CA PRO A 65 -30.21 -8.51 -52.11
C PRO A 65 -30.42 -9.86 -52.82
N GLY A 66 -31.36 -10.66 -52.31
CA GLY A 66 -31.82 -11.92 -52.90
C GLY A 66 -33.12 -11.75 -53.73
N PRO A 67 -33.39 -12.64 -54.70
CA PRO A 67 -34.00 -12.24 -55.98
C PRO A 67 -35.54 -12.23 -56.05
N ALA A 68 -36.01 -11.30 -56.88
CA ALA A 68 -37.15 -11.33 -57.81
C ALA A 68 -38.53 -11.80 -57.32
N GLY A 69 -39.46 -10.83 -57.30
CA GLY A 69 -40.86 -11.00 -57.72
C GLY A 69 -41.15 -10.03 -58.87
#